data_AF-A0A919Y112-F1
#
_entry.id   AF-A0A919Y112-F1
#
_cell.length_a   1.000
_cell.length_b   1.000
_cell.length_c   1.000
_cell.angle_alpha   90.00
_cell.angle_beta   90.00
_cell.angle_gamma   90.00
#
_symmetry.space_group_name_H-M   'P 1'
#
loop_
_entity.id
_entity.type
_entity.pdbx_description
1 polymer ?
#
loop_
_entity_poly.entity_id
_entity_poly.type
_entity_poly.pdbx_seq_one_letter_code
_entity_poly.pdbx_strand_id
1 'polypeptide(L)' 'MVVSLRKWLLRLKYALIFMLLSYMFYYAIGLMKEYVLQPDKYRVPEGSAVKVFYGDAAEVSDADNLADRLKLFYWYGE' A
#
# COMPACT_ATOMS: atom_id res chain seq x y z
N MET A 1 -19.73 -29.61 -28.30
CA MET A 1 -19.37 -29.20 -26.93
C MET A 1 -20.59 -28.53 -26.31
N VAL A 2 -21.47 -29.29 -25.65
CA VAL A 2 -22.71 -28.73 -25.08
C VAL A 2 -22.34 -28.07 -23.76
N VAL A 3 -22.19 -26.75 -23.78
CA VAL A 3 -21.91 -25.96 -22.57
C VAL A 3 -23.08 -26.19 -21.64
N SER A 4 -22.81 -26.81 -20.48
CA SER A 4 -23.83 -27.01 -19.47
C SER A 4 -24.17 -25.66 -18.84
N LEU A 5 -25.13 -24.95 -19.45
CA LEU A 5 -25.65 -23.64 -19.05
C LEU A 5 -25.89 -23.53 -17.54
N ARG A 6 -26.38 -24.61 -16.92
CA ARG A 6 -26.61 -24.70 -15.48
C ARG A 6 -25.35 -24.54 -14.64
N LYS A 7 -24.21 -25.09 -15.08
CA LYS A 7 -22.91 -24.92 -14.38
C LYS A 7 -22.36 -23.51 -14.57
N TRP A 8 -22.59 -22.91 -15.73
CA TRP A 8 -22.16 -21.54 -16.02
C TRP A 8 -22.95 -20.50 -15.21
N LEU A 9 -24.27 -20.67 -15.08
CA LEU A 9 -25.11 -19.84 -14.21
C LEU A 9 -24.70 -19.93 -12.74
N LEU A 10 -24.33 -21.13 -12.27
CA LEU A 10 -23.83 -21.31 -10.91
C LEU A 10 -22.52 -20.55 -10.69
N ARG A 11 -21.58 -20.61 -11.64
CA ARG A 11 -20.31 -19.85 -11.58
C ARG A 11 -20.55 -18.35 -11.62
N LEU A 12 -21.47 -17.88 -12.47
CA LEU A 12 -21.85 -16.47 -12.54
C LEU A 12 -22.39 -15.97 -11.20
N LYS A 13 -23.23 -16.76 -10.52
CA LYS A 13 -23.75 -16.42 -9.18
C LYS A 13 -22.61 -16.16 -8.19
N TYR A 14 -21.63 -17.05 -8.14
CA TYR A 14 -20.49 -16.89 -7.23
C TYR A 14 -19.58 -15.71 -7.64
N ALA A 15 -19.39 -15.48 -8.94
CA ALA A 15 -18.65 -14.33 -9.43
C ALA A 15 -19.31 -12.99 -9.04
N LEU A 16 -20.65 -12.92 -9.12
CA LEU A 16 -21.40 -11.74 -8.69
C LEU A 16 -21.30 -11.53 -7.18
N ILE A 17 -21.43 -12.58 -6.37
CA ILE A 17 -21.26 -12.49 -4.91
C ILE A 17 -19.84 -12.00 -4.57
N PHE A 18 -18.82 -12.51 -5.27
CA PHE A 18 -17.43 -12.10 -5.08
C PHE A 18 -17.21 -10.62 -5.45
N MET A 19 -17.75 -10.15 -6.57
CA MET A 19 -17.70 -8.73 -6.95
C MET A 19 -18.35 -7.85 -5.89
N LEU A 20 -19.53 -8.25 -5.42
CA LEU A 20 -20.28 -7.49 -4.41
C LEU A 20 -19.49 -7.40 -3.10
N LEU A 21 -18.88 -8.51 -2.66
CA LEU A 21 -18.01 -8.55 -1.50
C LEU A 21 -16.76 -7.67 -1.68
N SER A 22 -16.12 -7.74 -2.85
CA SER A 22 -14.95 -6.92 -3.17
C SER A 22 -15.28 -5.43 -3.14
N TYR A 23 -16.44 -5.04 -3.67
CA TYR A 23 -16.91 -3.65 -3.65
C TYR A 23 -17.19 -3.17 -2.22
N MET A 24 -17.83 -4.00 -1.41
CA MET A 24 -18.07 -3.71 0.01
C MET A 24 -16.74 -3.51 0.75
N PHE A 25 -15.75 -4.37 0.49
CA PHE A 25 -14.43 -4.28 1.11
C PHE A 25 -13.67 -3.04 0.67
N TYR A 26 -13.74 -2.68 -0.61
CA TYR A 26 -13.17 -1.44 -1.13
C TYR A 26 -13.75 -0.21 -0.42
N TYR A 27 -15.07 -0.17 -0.23
CA TYR A 27 -15.72 0.90 0.52
C TYR A 27 -15.29 0.93 1.98
N ALA A 28 -15.21 -0.23 2.64
CA ALA A 28 -14.75 -0.31 4.03
C ALA A 28 -13.32 0.23 4.20
N ILE A 29 -12.41 -0.12 3.28
CA ILE A 29 -11.05 0.44 3.25
C ILE A 29 -11.10 1.95 2.96
N GLY A 30 -11.99 2.40 2.06
CA GLY A 30 -12.21 3.81 1.76
C GLY A 30 -12.61 4.62 2.99
N LEU A 31 -13.49 4.09 3.84
CA LEU A 31 -13.84 4.73 5.12
C LEU A 31 -12.65 4.80 6.08
N MET A 32 -11.77 3.79 6.07
CA MET A 32 -10.53 3.83 6.85
C MET A 32 -9.51 4.83 6.29
N LYS A 33 -9.57 5.20 5.00
CA LYS A 33 -8.65 6.20 4.43
C LYS A 33 -8.80 7.55 5.11
N GLU A 34 -10.01 7.97 5.48
CA GLU A 34 -10.23 9.22 6.22
C GLU A 34 -9.57 9.21 7.60
N TYR A 35 -9.43 8.02 8.21
CA TYR A 35 -8.77 7.86 9.51
C TYR A 35 -7.24 7.72 9.40
N VAL A 36 -6.72 7.13 8.32
CA VAL A 36 -5.30 6.79 8.17
C VAL A 36 -4.52 7.82 7.35
N LEU A 37 -5.13 8.44 6.35
CA LEU A 37 -4.51 9.51 5.58
C LEU A 37 -4.88 10.83 6.25
N GLN A 38 -3.90 11.47 6.90
CA GLN A 38 -4.03 12.87 7.28
C GLN A 38 -4.53 13.65 6.03
N PRO A 39 -5.56 14.49 6.15
CA PRO A 39 -6.20 15.17 5.01
C PRO A 39 -5.25 16.08 4.23
N ASP A 40 -4.03 16.27 4.72
CA ASP A 40 -3.08 17.23 4.22
C ASP A 40 -1.73 16.55 3.94
N LYS A 41 -1.73 15.61 2.99
CA LYS A 41 -0.54 14.86 2.51
C LYS A 41 0.59 15.77 1.99
N TYR A 42 0.27 17.03 1.68
CA TYR A 42 1.20 18.06 1.22
C TYR A 42 1.37 19.22 2.20
N ARG A 43 0.88 19.08 3.44
CA ARG A 43 1.13 20.09 4.47
C ARG A 43 2.63 20.16 4.68
N VAL A 44 3.19 21.34 4.38
CA VAL A 44 4.59 21.63 4.69
C VAL A 44 4.74 21.43 6.20
N PRO A 45 5.64 20.55 6.65
CA PRO A 45 5.81 20.29 8.08
C PRO A 45 6.15 21.62 8.76
N GLU A 46 5.34 22.01 9.76
CA GLU A 46 5.61 23.19 10.58
C GLU A 46 6.72 22.85 11.58
N GLY A 47 7.93 22.85 11.08
CA GLY A 47 9.14 22.52 11.80
C GLY A 47 10.26 22.37 10.79
N SER A 48 11.36 23.09 11.00
CA SER A 48 12.55 22.99 10.16
C SER A 48 13.16 21.59 10.33
N ALA A 49 12.66 20.62 9.58
CA ALA A 49 13.17 19.26 9.54
C ALA A 49 14.49 19.28 8.78
N VAL A 50 15.54 19.72 9.46
CA VAL A 50 16.90 19.60 8.96
C VAL A 50 17.23 18.10 8.94
N LYS A 51 17.40 17.55 7.75
CA LYS A 51 17.86 16.17 7.55
C LYS A 51 19.31 16.08 8.05
N VAL A 52 19.48 15.76 9.33
CA VAL A 52 20.81 15.57 9.93
C VAL A 52 21.28 14.17 9.55
N PHE A 53 22.09 14.10 8.50
CA PHE A 53 22.88 12.92 8.21
C PHE A 53 24.02 12.84 9.24
N TYR A 54 23.86 12.03 10.30
CA TYR A 54 25.01 11.57 11.08
C TYR A 54 25.75 10.54 10.23
N GLY A 55 26.66 11.03 9.38
CA GLY A 55 27.72 10.21 8.84
C GLY A 55 28.75 10.02 9.94
N ASP A 56 28.66 8.91 10.68
CA ASP A 56 29.86 8.38 11.32
C ASP A 56 30.81 8.00 10.19
N ALA A 57 31.76 8.90 9.93
CA ALA A 57 32.73 8.84 8.85
C ALA A 57 33.81 7.78 9.08
N ALA A 58 33.49 6.69 9.78
CA ALA A 58 34.42 5.63 10.08
C ALA A 58 33.68 4.28 10.09
N GLU A 59 33.94 3.49 9.05
CA GLU A 59 33.88 2.03 9.08
C GLU A 59 32.49 1.37 9.18
N VAL A 60 31.66 1.42 8.12
CA VAL A 60 30.68 0.34 7.91
C VAL A 60 30.56 0.00 6.43
N SER A 61 30.91 -1.25 6.11
CA SER A 61 30.84 -1.92 4.81
C SER A 61 29.59 -1.54 3.98
N ASP A 62 29.83 -0.91 2.82
CA ASP A 62 28.86 -0.29 1.90
C ASP A 62 27.78 -1.20 1.29
N ALA A 63 27.73 -2.50 1.60
CA ALA A 63 26.77 -3.43 1.00
C ALA A 63 25.46 -3.57 1.80
N ASP A 64 25.53 -3.67 3.14
CA ASP A 64 24.35 -3.85 3.99
C ASP A 64 23.53 -2.56 4.13
N ASN A 65 24.19 -1.41 4.12
CA ASN A 65 23.53 -0.11 4.31
C ASN A 65 22.70 0.33 3.08
N LEU A 66 23.08 -0.09 1.87
CA LEU A 66 22.38 0.32 0.64
C LEU A 66 21.06 -0.43 0.46
N ALA A 67 21.02 -1.72 0.82
CA ALA A 67 19.81 -2.53 0.76
C ALA A 67 18.78 -2.08 1.80
N ASP A 68 19.23 -1.76 3.02
CA ASP A 68 18.36 -1.22 4.06
C ASP A 68 17.80 0.15 3.69
N ARG A 69 18.60 0.99 3.02
CA ARG A 69 18.14 2.27 2.49
C ARG A 69 17.11 2.12 1.37
N LEU A 70 17.31 1.18 0.45
CA LEU A 70 16.32 0.83 -0.58
C LEU A 70 15.02 0.35 0.05
N LYS A 71 15.09 -0.50 1.08
CA LYS A 71 13.91 -0.98 1.80
C LYS A 71 13.15 0.16 2.46
N LEU A 72 13.87 1.11 3.07
CA LEU A 72 13.29 2.28 3.71
C LEU A 72 12.64 3.24 2.70
N PHE A 73 13.28 3.45 1.54
CA PHE A 73 12.71 4.17 0.40
C PHE A 73 11.40 3.51 -0.10
N TYR A 74 11.39 2.19 -0.29
CA TYR A 74 10.18 1.48 -0.74
C TYR A 74 9.06 1.46 0.31
N TRP A 75 9.37 1.49 1.60
CA TRP A 75 8.38 1.47 2.68
C TRP A 75 7.81 2.84 3.04
N TYR A 76 8.68 3.85 3.16
CA TYR A 76 8.30 5.18 3.63
C TYR A 76 8.16 6.21 2.50
N GLY A 77 8.66 5.91 1.30
CA GLY A 77 8.52 6.77 0.13
C GLY A 77 9.32 8.06 0.24
N GLU A 78 10.61 7.96 0.61
CA GLU A 78 11.56 9.09 0.62
C GLU A 78 11.58 9.87 -0.71
#